data_AF-A0A368JRC5-F1
#
_entry.id   AF-A0A368JRC5-F1
#
_cell.length_a   1.000
_cell.length_b   1.000
_cell.length_c   1.000
_cell.angle_alpha   90.00
_cell.angle_beta   90.00
_cell.angle_gamma   90.00
#
_symmetry.space_group_name_H-M   'P 1'
#
loop_
_entity.id
_entity.type
_entity.pdbx_description
1 polymer ?
#
loop_
_entity_poly.entity_id
_entity_poly.type
_entity_poly.pdbx_seq_one_letter_code
_entity_poly.pdbx_strand_id
1 'polypeptide(L)'
;MIAAFKTKLMRFFVIFLPLVLLVWQCSQFGYHSVGGFPSRAGAHAKALEHLHFWYYWITTDMYKIEYSYLENGAYKREAMWYFKDKNRLGLEEDIGSGFYVLWPGINRSEIKRLIVQTQQGMPLNSILRKSILPGDTRDIEAR
;
A
#
# COMPACT_ATOMS: atom_id res chain seq x y z
N MET A 1 20.90 48.35 3.65
CA MET A 1 19.56 47.71 3.50
C MET A 1 19.57 46.39 2.74
N ILE A 2 20.33 46.25 1.64
CA ILE A 2 20.32 45.03 0.80
C ILE A 2 20.84 43.76 1.54
N ALA A 3 21.84 43.90 2.42
CA ALA A 3 22.41 42.76 3.15
C ALA A 3 21.45 42.15 4.19
N ALA A 4 20.68 42.98 4.90
CA ALA A 4 19.73 42.54 5.93
C ALA A 4 18.49 41.83 5.34
N PHE A 5 18.10 42.21 4.12
CA PHE A 5 17.02 41.55 3.38
C PHE A 5 17.44 40.15 2.90
N LYS A 6 18.69 40.01 2.41
CA LYS A 6 19.28 38.71 2.06
C LYS A 6 19.31 37.73 3.24
N THR A 7 19.63 38.20 4.45
CA THR A 7 19.72 37.31 5.64
C THR A 7 18.35 36.83 6.12
N LYS A 8 17.32 37.68 6.07
CA LYS A 8 15.94 37.28 6.41
C LYS A 8 15.36 36.30 5.38
N LEU A 9 15.57 36.55 4.09
CA LEU A 9 15.13 35.66 3.01
C LEU A 9 15.83 34.29 3.09
N MET A 10 17.15 34.27 3.33
CA MET A 10 17.93 33.03 3.46
C MET A 10 17.51 32.21 4.68
N ARG A 11 17.22 32.85 5.82
CA ARG A 11 16.68 32.17 7.03
C ARG A 11 15.29 31.59 6.79
N PHE A 12 14.43 32.29 6.04
CA PHE A 12 13.11 31.78 5.68
C PHE A 12 13.23 30.51 4.83
N PHE A 13 14.05 30.51 3.79
CA PHE A 13 14.27 29.30 2.97
C PHE A 13 14.91 28.15 3.76
N VAL A 14 15.85 28.42 4.66
CA VAL A 14 16.52 27.39 5.47
C VAL A 14 15.58 26.69 6.45
N ILE A 15 14.50 27.34 6.90
CA ILE A 15 13.52 26.73 7.82
C ILE A 15 12.32 26.16 7.03
N PHE A 16 11.86 26.90 6.02
CA PHE A 16 10.65 26.54 5.27
C PHE A 16 10.89 25.35 4.34
N LEU A 17 12.06 25.26 3.70
CA LEU A 17 12.39 24.12 2.82
C LEU A 17 12.41 22.77 3.55
N PRO A 18 13.12 22.60 4.70
CA PRO A 18 13.06 21.33 5.42
C PRO A 18 11.67 21.04 5.98
N LEU A 19 10.87 22.05 6.36
CA LEU A 19 9.48 21.84 6.77
C LEU A 19 8.64 21.30 5.62
N VAL A 20 8.75 21.89 4.42
CA VAL A 20 8.05 21.41 3.21
C VAL A 20 8.50 20.00 2.85
N LEU A 21 9.79 19.69 2.95
CA LEU A 21 10.32 18.34 2.72
C LEU A 21 9.81 17.35 3.78
N LEU A 22 9.67 17.77 5.04
CA LEU A 22 9.13 16.96 6.12
C LEU A 22 7.64 16.66 5.89
N VAL A 23 6.84 17.68 5.53
CA VAL A 23 5.42 17.51 5.21
C VAL A 23 5.24 16.67 3.94
N TRP A 24 6.10 16.86 2.93
CA TRP A 24 6.11 16.04 1.72
C TRP A 24 6.41 14.58 2.06
N GLN A 25 7.41 14.31 2.89
CA GLN A 25 7.69 12.96 3.37
C GLN A 25 6.50 12.37 4.13
N CYS A 26 5.88 13.14 5.04
CA CYS A 26 4.65 12.74 5.73
C CYS A 26 3.49 12.37 4.78
N SER A 27 3.37 13.04 3.63
CA SER A 27 2.34 12.78 2.62
C SER A 27 2.54 11.48 1.83
N GLN A 28 3.76 10.95 1.79
CA GLN A 28 4.10 9.75 1.03
C GLN A 28 3.88 8.45 1.83
N PHE A 29 3.46 8.52 3.10
CA PHE A 29 3.45 7.36 4.01
C PHE A 29 2.25 6.40 3.86
N GLY A 30 1.34 6.61 2.90
CA GLY A 30 0.14 5.77 2.76
C GLY A 30 -0.01 5.04 1.44
N TYR A 31 0.61 5.51 0.37
CA TYR A 31 0.35 5.07 -1.01
C TYR A 31 1.67 4.79 -1.72
N HIS A 32 1.89 3.54 -2.12
CA HIS A 32 3.10 3.13 -2.82
C HIS A 32 2.76 2.43 -4.13
N SER A 33 3.29 2.93 -5.23
CA SER A 33 3.20 2.20 -6.50
C SER A 33 4.40 1.27 -6.67
N VAL A 34 4.16 0.01 -7.01
CA VAL A 34 5.22 -0.95 -7.36
C VAL A 34 5.37 -1.16 -8.87
N GLY A 35 4.59 -0.44 -9.69
CA GLY A 35 4.67 -0.46 -11.14
C GLY A 35 3.72 -1.45 -11.83
N GLY A 36 4.05 -1.78 -13.08
CA GLY A 36 3.23 -2.63 -13.95
C GLY A 36 3.86 -3.99 -14.25
N PHE A 37 3.03 -5.03 -14.32
CA PHE A 37 3.50 -6.41 -14.42
C PHE A 37 2.81 -7.21 -15.55
N PRO A 38 3.44 -8.28 -16.07
CA PRO A 38 2.86 -9.10 -17.13
C PRO A 38 1.62 -9.91 -16.70
N SER A 39 1.44 -10.15 -15.40
CA SER A 39 0.33 -10.96 -14.87
C SER A 39 -0.11 -10.46 -13.50
N ARG A 40 -1.38 -10.73 -13.17
CA ARG A 40 -1.96 -10.39 -11.87
C ARG A 40 -1.22 -11.07 -10.71
N ALA A 41 -0.87 -12.35 -10.87
CA ALA A 41 -0.11 -13.08 -9.85
C ALA A 41 1.30 -12.49 -9.63
N GLY A 42 1.97 -12.07 -10.70
CA GLY A 42 3.26 -11.38 -10.61
C GLY A 42 3.16 -10.03 -9.91
N ALA A 43 2.08 -9.28 -10.18
CA ALA A 43 1.79 -8.03 -9.48
C ALA A 43 1.54 -8.24 -7.98
N HIS A 44 0.73 -9.23 -7.62
CA HIS A 44 0.50 -9.62 -6.22
C HIS A 44 1.80 -10.02 -5.52
N ALA A 45 2.65 -10.83 -6.14
CA ALA A 45 3.93 -11.22 -5.57
C ALA A 45 4.81 -10.01 -5.25
N LYS A 46 4.88 -9.05 -6.18
CA LYS A 46 5.68 -7.83 -6.02
C LYS A 46 5.12 -6.89 -4.96
N ALA A 47 3.81 -6.75 -4.89
CA ALA A 47 3.16 -6.01 -3.81
C ALA A 47 3.41 -6.65 -2.44
N LEU A 48 3.36 -7.98 -2.33
CA LEU A 48 3.66 -8.70 -1.08
C LEU A 48 5.15 -8.61 -0.69
N GLU A 49 6.07 -8.68 -1.66
CA GLU A 49 7.51 -8.48 -1.42
C GLU A 49 7.77 -7.08 -0.83
N HIS A 50 7.15 -6.06 -1.43
CA HIS A 50 7.22 -4.69 -0.94
C HIS A 50 6.64 -4.58 0.47
N LEU A 51 5.44 -5.13 0.71
CA LEU A 51 4.82 -5.16 2.03
C LEU A 51 5.71 -5.85 3.07
N HIS A 52 6.31 -7.00 2.73
CA HIS A 52 7.16 -7.77 3.63
C HIS A 52 8.46 -7.02 3.97
N PHE A 53 9.04 -6.32 3.00
CA PHE A 53 10.23 -5.48 3.21
C PHE A 53 9.93 -4.32 4.18
N TRP A 54 8.80 -3.64 3.98
CA TRP A 54 8.40 -2.49 4.79
C TRP A 54 7.70 -2.86 6.10
N TYR A 55 7.32 -4.12 6.32
CA TYR A 55 6.45 -4.57 7.41
C TYR A 55 6.72 -3.92 8.79
N TYR A 56 7.98 -3.93 9.23
CA TYR A 56 8.35 -3.37 10.54
C TYR A 56 8.37 -1.83 10.57
N TRP A 57 8.59 -1.21 9.41
CA TRP A 57 8.71 0.23 9.23
C TRP A 57 7.38 0.93 8.92
N ILE A 58 6.31 0.17 8.65
CA ILE A 58 4.96 0.71 8.51
C ILE A 58 4.53 1.27 9.88
N THR A 59 4.44 2.59 10.00
CA THR A 59 4.02 3.28 11.22
C THR A 59 2.53 3.64 11.22
N THR A 60 1.88 3.57 10.07
CA THR A 60 0.45 3.84 9.89
C THR A 60 -0.39 2.58 10.15
N ASP A 61 -1.64 2.77 10.58
CA ASP A 61 -2.59 1.67 10.74
C ASP A 61 -2.92 1.02 9.39
N MET A 62 -2.84 1.79 8.31
CA MET A 62 -3.21 1.40 6.97
C MET A 62 -2.07 1.69 5.99
N TYR A 63 -1.80 0.73 5.10
CA TYR A 63 -0.74 0.80 4.10
C TYR A 63 -1.27 0.33 2.75
N LYS A 64 -1.23 1.20 1.72
CA LYS A 64 -1.75 0.89 0.39
C LYS A 64 -0.63 0.75 -0.63
N ILE A 65 -0.73 -0.28 -1.46
CA ILE A 65 0.21 -0.61 -2.52
C ILE A 65 -0.56 -0.72 -3.83
N GLU A 66 -0.28 0.17 -4.76
CA GLU A 66 -0.88 0.21 -6.09
C GLU A 66 -0.01 -0.51 -7.11
N TYR A 67 -0.64 -1.22 -8.04
CA TYR A 67 0.04 -1.90 -9.13
C TYR A 67 -0.87 -2.01 -10.34
N SER A 68 -0.26 -2.26 -11.50
CA SER A 68 -0.98 -2.58 -12.71
C SER A 68 -0.53 -3.91 -13.30
N TYR A 69 -1.39 -4.53 -14.10
CA TYR A 69 -1.05 -5.75 -14.83
C TYR A 69 -1.81 -5.86 -16.14
N LEU A 70 -1.28 -6.68 -17.05
CA LEU A 70 -1.94 -7.00 -18.30
C LEU A 70 -2.91 -8.17 -18.11
N GLU A 71 -4.16 -8.00 -18.54
CA GLU A 71 -5.18 -9.05 -18.56
C GLU A 71 -6.02 -8.93 -19.83
N ASN A 72 -6.10 -10.00 -20.62
CA ASN A 72 -6.85 -10.02 -21.88
C ASN A 72 -6.51 -8.86 -22.83
N GLY A 73 -5.24 -8.42 -22.85
CA GLY A 73 -4.77 -7.32 -23.69
C GLY A 73 -5.05 -5.91 -23.16
N ALA A 74 -5.68 -5.77 -22.00
CA ALA A 74 -5.92 -4.49 -21.35
C ALA A 74 -5.10 -4.35 -20.06
N TYR A 75 -4.63 -3.12 -19.78
CA TYR A 75 -4.03 -2.82 -18.49
C TYR A 75 -5.11 -2.61 -17.43
N LYS A 76 -5.04 -3.40 -16.37
CA LYS A 76 -5.84 -3.23 -15.16
C LYS A 76 -5.01 -2.60 -14.05
N ARG A 77 -5.66 -1.90 -13.13
CA ARG A 77 -5.04 -1.25 -11.97
C ARG A 77 -5.74 -1.72 -10.72
N GLU A 78 -5.00 -2.30 -9.79
CA GLU A 78 -5.52 -2.73 -8.51
C GLU A 78 -4.71 -2.12 -7.37
N ALA A 79 -5.27 -2.17 -6.17
CA ALA A 79 -4.54 -1.85 -4.97
C ALA A 79 -4.67 -2.94 -3.91
N MET A 80 -3.54 -3.22 -3.28
CA MET A 80 -3.44 -4.05 -2.08
C MET A 80 -3.34 -3.16 -0.88
N TRP A 81 -4.14 -3.46 0.12
CA TRP A 81 -4.14 -2.73 1.36
C TRP A 81 -3.77 -3.66 2.50
N TYR A 82 -3.01 -3.13 3.44
CA TYR A 82 -2.64 -3.80 4.66
C TYR A 82 -3.09 -2.99 5.87
N PHE A 83 -3.88 -3.59 6.73
CA PHE A 83 -4.31 -3.02 8.01
C PHE A 83 -3.46 -3.65 9.11
N LYS A 84 -2.47 -2.90 9.58
CA LYS A 84 -1.46 -3.40 10.52
C LYS A 84 -2.04 -3.67 11.90
N ASP A 85 -2.92 -2.78 12.38
CA ASP A 85 -3.62 -2.91 13.66
C ASP A 85 -4.46 -4.19 13.75
N LYS A 86 -5.10 -4.57 12.65
CA LYS A 86 -6.01 -5.72 12.56
C LYS A 86 -5.39 -6.98 11.94
N ASN A 87 -4.14 -6.91 11.48
CA ASN A 87 -3.49 -7.97 10.68
C ASN A 87 -4.39 -8.44 9.52
N ARG A 88 -4.87 -7.50 8.70
CA ARG A 88 -5.75 -7.79 7.57
C ARG A 88 -5.11 -7.36 6.25
N LEU A 89 -5.38 -8.11 5.20
CA LEU A 89 -5.01 -7.77 3.83
C LEU A 89 -6.28 -7.62 2.99
N GLY A 90 -6.41 -6.56 2.21
CA GLY A 90 -7.53 -6.38 1.30
C GLY A 90 -7.08 -6.09 -0.12
N LEU A 91 -7.96 -6.36 -1.09
CA LEU A 91 -7.78 -5.95 -2.48
C LEU A 91 -8.92 -5.02 -2.90
N GLU A 92 -8.55 -4.10 -3.77
CA GLU A 92 -9.38 -3.11 -4.43
C GLU A 92 -9.18 -3.27 -5.93
N GLU A 93 -10.28 -3.47 -6.68
CA GLU A 93 -10.26 -3.80 -8.12
C GLU A 93 -10.05 -2.56 -8.99
N ASP A 94 -10.46 -1.38 -8.50
CA ASP A 94 -10.22 -0.08 -9.11
C ASP A 94 -9.82 0.94 -8.04
N ILE A 95 -8.77 1.71 -8.31
CA ILE A 95 -8.26 2.67 -7.32
C ILE A 95 -9.32 3.73 -7.00
N GLY A 96 -9.79 3.75 -5.75
CA GLY A 96 -10.85 4.62 -5.25
C GLY A 96 -12.19 3.90 -5.04
N SER A 97 -12.35 2.64 -5.48
CA SER A 97 -13.59 1.87 -5.30
C SER A 97 -13.77 1.31 -3.88
N GLY A 98 -12.71 1.28 -3.09
CA GLY A 98 -12.67 0.53 -1.83
C GLY A 98 -12.48 -0.97 -2.06
N PHE A 99 -12.37 -1.70 -0.97
CA PHE A 99 -12.01 -3.12 -0.96
C PHE A 99 -13.18 -3.98 -1.40
N TYR A 100 -12.94 -4.89 -2.34
CA TYR A 100 -13.94 -5.91 -2.72
C TYR A 100 -13.74 -7.22 -1.95
N VAL A 101 -12.57 -7.40 -1.31
CA VAL A 101 -12.25 -8.59 -0.51
C VAL A 101 -11.28 -8.21 0.60
N LEU A 102 -11.44 -8.85 1.76
CA LEU A 102 -10.56 -8.68 2.90
C LEU A 102 -10.27 -10.03 3.59
N TRP A 103 -9.03 -10.29 3.94
CA TRP A 103 -8.57 -11.50 4.60
C TRP A 103 -7.96 -11.19 5.97
N PRO A 104 -8.44 -11.83 7.06
CA PRO A 104 -7.86 -11.68 8.38
C PRO A 104 -6.65 -12.59 8.62
N GLY A 105 -5.88 -12.31 9.66
CA GLY A 105 -4.78 -13.18 10.11
C GLY A 105 -3.50 -13.07 9.27
N ILE A 106 -3.36 -11.99 8.50
CA ILE A 106 -2.22 -11.77 7.62
C ILE A 106 -1.10 -11.07 8.42
N ASN A 107 -0.26 -11.89 9.05
CA ASN A 107 0.96 -11.42 9.72
C ASN A 107 2.18 -11.55 8.79
N ARG A 108 3.36 -11.12 9.25
CA ARG A 108 4.61 -11.16 8.45
C ARG A 108 4.95 -12.55 7.90
N SER A 109 4.80 -13.60 8.71
CA SER A 109 5.10 -14.97 8.30
C SER A 109 4.14 -15.44 7.21
N GLU A 110 2.87 -15.06 7.34
CA GLU A 110 1.85 -15.34 6.34
C GLU A 110 2.11 -14.60 5.03
N ILE A 111 2.51 -13.32 5.09
CA ILE A 111 2.94 -12.56 3.90
C ILE A 111 4.08 -13.31 3.19
N LYS A 112 5.08 -13.80 3.93
CA LYS A 112 6.19 -14.58 3.37
C LYS A 112 5.70 -15.85 2.67
N ARG A 113 4.73 -16.56 3.25
CA ARG A 113 4.09 -17.75 2.64
C ARG A 113 3.38 -17.39 1.33
N LEU A 114 2.64 -16.29 1.32
CA LEU A 114 1.89 -15.82 0.16
C LEU A 114 2.80 -15.39 -0.99
N ILE A 115 3.98 -14.80 -0.71
CA ILE A 115 4.98 -14.48 -1.74
C ILE A 115 5.35 -15.74 -2.52
N VAL A 116 5.70 -16.82 -1.83
CA VAL A 116 6.13 -18.07 -2.49
C VAL A 116 5.02 -18.63 -3.38
N GLN A 117 3.78 -18.61 -2.91
CA GLN A 117 2.65 -19.14 -3.68
C GLN A 117 2.27 -18.25 -4.88
N THR A 118 2.35 -16.93 -4.72
CA THR A 118 2.05 -15.98 -5.80
C THR A 118 3.12 -16.00 -6.89
N GLN A 119 4.39 -16.21 -6.54
CA GLN A 119 5.49 -16.44 -7.49
C GLN A 119 5.29 -17.72 -8.34
N GLN A 120 4.50 -18.70 -7.85
CA GLN A 120 4.11 -19.88 -8.63
C GLN A 120 2.96 -19.61 -9.61
N GLY A 121 2.54 -18.35 -9.78
CA GLY A 121 1.52 -17.95 -10.74
C GLY A 121 0.09 -17.97 -10.18
N MET A 122 -0.10 -18.25 -8.89
CA MET A 122 -1.43 -18.24 -8.25
C MET A 122 -1.76 -16.84 -7.70
N PRO A 123 -2.82 -16.17 -8.16
CA PRO A 123 -3.22 -14.89 -7.55
C PRO A 123 -3.80 -15.10 -6.14
N LEU A 124 -3.80 -14.05 -5.32
CA LEU A 124 -4.18 -14.11 -3.89
C LEU A 124 -5.58 -14.67 -3.64
N ASN A 125 -6.56 -14.29 -4.47
CA ASN A 125 -7.93 -14.80 -4.40
C ASN A 125 -8.04 -16.32 -4.62
N SER A 126 -7.11 -16.92 -5.36
CA SER A 126 -7.04 -18.38 -5.54
C SER A 126 -6.41 -19.08 -4.35
N ILE A 127 -5.52 -18.40 -3.63
CA ILE A 127 -4.79 -18.93 -2.47
C ILE A 127 -5.65 -18.82 -1.20
N LEU A 128 -6.23 -17.64 -0.97
CA LEU A 128 -6.91 -17.29 0.26
C LEU A 128 -8.42 -17.48 0.12
N ARG A 129 -8.92 -18.59 0.67
CA ARG A 129 -10.34 -18.99 0.56
C ARG A 129 -11.26 -18.38 1.61
N LYS A 130 -10.73 -17.94 2.76
CA LYS A 130 -11.52 -17.38 3.87
C LYS A 130 -11.51 -15.85 3.80
N SER A 131 -12.43 -15.28 3.04
CA SER A 131 -12.60 -13.83 2.92
C SER A 131 -13.76 -13.30 3.77
N ILE A 132 -13.64 -12.02 4.13
CA ILE A 132 -14.73 -11.16 4.58
C ILE A 132 -15.11 -10.31 3.36
N LEU A 133 -16.38 -10.38 2.95
CA LEU A 133 -16.90 -9.57 1.85
C LEU A 133 -17.33 -8.19 2.38
N PRO A 134 -17.19 -7.11 1.57
CA PRO A 134 -17.71 -5.80 1.92
C PRO A 134 -19.24 -5.90 2.12
N GLY A 135 -19.71 -5.57 3.33
CA GLY A 135 -21.11 -5.71 3.74
C GLY A 135 -21.34 -6.59 4.98
N ASP A 136 -20.36 -7.40 5.39
CA ASP A 136 -20.36 -8.04 6.72
C ASP A 136 -19.85 -7.02 7.76
N THR A 137 -20.63 -5.97 7.97
CA THR A 137 -20.30 -4.75 8.75
C THR A 137 -20.14 -4.98 10.25
N ARG A 138 -20.37 -6.20 10.75
CA ARG A 138 -20.19 -6.55 12.17
C ARG A 138 -18.77 -6.28 12.69
N ASP A 139 -17.80 -6.15 11.79
CA ASP A 139 -16.37 -5.92 12.11
C ASP A 139 -15.84 -4.54 11.70
N ILE A 140 -16.65 -3.71 11.02
CA ILE A 140 -16.25 -2.35 10.62
C ILE A 140 -16.62 -1.35 11.73
N GLU A 141 -17.65 -1.66 12.53
CA GLU A 141 -18.19 -0.77 13.57
C GLU A 141 -17.93 -1.19 15.02
N ALA A 142 -17.18 -2.28 15.28
CA ALA A 142 -16.80 -2.63 16.65
C ALA A 142 -15.64 -1.75 17.16
N ARG A 143 -15.94 -0.47 17.40
CA ARG A 143 -15.23 0.41 18.34
C ARG A 143 -16.27 1.02 19.27
#